data_AF-A0A011R631-F1
#
_entry.id   AF-A0A011R631-F1
#
_cell.length_a   1.000
_cell.length_b   1.000
_cell.length_c   1.000
_cell.angle_alpha   90.00
_cell.angle_beta   90.00
_cell.angle_gamma   90.00
#
_symmetry.space_group_name_H-M   'P 1'
#
loop_
_entity.id
_entity.type
_entity.pdbx_description
1 polymer ?
#
loop_
_entity_poly.entity_id
_entity_poly.type
_entity_poly.pdbx_seq_one_letter_code
_entity_poly.pdbx_strand_id
1 'polypeptide(L)'
;MIYDQARLSADGNGLSGCGAGTLFNGPNAVAANGGVAPQIYAPTTWEDGSSGSHLDDNCYTAPNTVSTYMMEAQTISGLGVRTITALEVGMMRDIGYTQFGVQTQPPGGTVPEPSSVLLLLGSLGLLGAARRRKAA
;
A
#
# COMPACT_ATOMS: atom_id res chain seq x y z
N MET A 1 16.72 -2.08 12.84
CA MET A 1 15.29 -2.38 12.65
C MET A 1 14.68 -2.56 14.03
N ILE A 2 13.84 -1.63 14.47
CA ILE A 2 13.06 -1.78 15.71
C ILE A 2 11.79 -2.51 15.30
N TYR A 3 11.75 -3.83 15.51
CA TYR A 3 10.51 -4.58 15.36
C TYR A 3 9.55 -4.10 16.43
N ASP A 4 8.35 -3.71 16.02
CA ASP A 4 7.27 -3.38 16.94
C ASP A 4 6.73 -4.67 17.58
N GLN A 5 7.45 -5.12 18.61
CA GLN A 5 7.16 -6.34 19.38
C GLN A 5 5.76 -6.32 20.01
N ALA A 6 5.12 -5.14 20.16
CA ALA A 6 3.77 -5.04 20.70
C ALA A 6 2.71 -5.56 19.73
N ARG A 7 3.03 -5.62 18.43
CA ARG A 7 2.09 -6.01 17.37
C ARG A 7 2.47 -7.31 16.68
N LEU A 8 3.59 -7.96 17.01
CA LEU A 8 3.97 -9.24 16.41
C LEU A 8 3.71 -10.40 17.38
N SER A 9 3.11 -11.49 16.91
CA SER A 9 2.92 -12.74 17.67
C SER A 9 3.30 -13.94 16.81
N ALA A 10 3.67 -15.06 17.42
CA ALA A 10 3.70 -16.33 16.71
C ALA A 10 2.26 -16.81 16.42
N ASP A 11 2.06 -17.49 15.29
CA ASP A 11 0.80 -18.14 14.93
C ASP A 11 0.55 -19.48 15.66
N GLY A 12 1.51 -19.93 16.47
CA GLY A 12 1.40 -20.99 17.47
C GLY A 12 1.22 -22.42 16.94
N ASN A 13 0.72 -22.59 15.71
CA ASN A 13 0.35 -23.89 15.17
C ASN A 13 1.03 -24.25 13.85
N GLY A 14 1.76 -23.34 13.22
CA GLY A 14 2.51 -23.67 12.02
C GLY A 14 1.69 -24.13 10.80
N LEU A 15 0.36 -23.97 10.85
CA LEU A 15 -0.61 -24.74 10.07
C LEU A 15 -1.75 -23.86 9.51
N SER A 16 -1.54 -22.55 9.34
CA SER A 16 -2.41 -21.88 8.37
C SER A 16 -2.04 -22.45 6.99
N GLY A 17 -2.99 -22.58 6.07
CA GLY A 17 -2.67 -22.86 4.66
C GLY A 17 -1.80 -21.78 4.00
N CYS A 18 -1.38 -20.78 4.79
CA CYS A 18 -0.44 -19.72 4.50
C CYS A 18 0.91 -19.88 5.26
N GLY A 19 1.23 -21.05 5.81
CA GLY A 19 2.48 -21.34 6.52
C GLY A 19 2.46 -21.11 8.03
N ALA A 20 3.46 -21.69 8.70
CA ALA A 20 3.89 -21.30 10.03
C ALA A 20 4.52 -19.92 10.01
N GLY A 21 4.18 -19.01 10.91
CA GLY A 21 4.82 -17.71 10.87
C GLY A 21 4.46 -16.68 11.93
N THR A 22 4.83 -15.45 11.60
CA THR A 22 4.63 -14.28 12.46
C THR A 22 3.34 -13.59 12.05
N LEU A 23 2.48 -13.30 13.03
CA LEU A 23 1.23 -12.57 12.88
C LEU A 23 1.43 -11.10 13.22
N PHE A 24 0.79 -10.22 12.45
CA PHE A 24 0.68 -8.80 12.77
C PHE A 24 -0.68 -8.50 13.41
N ASN A 25 -0.70 -8.11 14.68
CA ASN A 25 -1.89 -7.91 15.51
C ASN A 25 -2.33 -6.44 15.60
N GLY A 26 -1.95 -5.63 14.62
CA GLY A 26 -2.41 -4.25 14.53
C GLY A 26 -3.93 -4.19 14.29
N PRO A 27 -4.69 -3.39 15.05
CA PRO A 27 -6.15 -3.40 14.99
C PRO A 27 -6.70 -2.97 13.63
N ASN A 28 -6.05 -2.03 12.94
CA ASN A 28 -6.49 -1.60 11.61
C ASN A 28 -6.25 -2.69 10.56
N ALA A 29 -5.09 -3.35 10.62
CA ALA A 29 -4.73 -4.45 9.74
C ALA A 29 -5.64 -5.66 9.93
N VAL A 30 -5.92 -6.05 11.19
CA VAL A 30 -6.86 -7.12 11.55
C VAL A 30 -8.25 -6.81 11.00
N ALA A 31 -8.75 -5.58 11.19
CA ALA A 31 -10.04 -5.17 10.66
C ALA A 31 -10.09 -5.22 9.12
N ALA A 32 -9.03 -4.78 8.45
CA ALA A 32 -8.92 -4.82 6.98
C ALA A 32 -8.80 -6.24 6.43
N ASN A 33 -8.30 -7.19 7.23
CA ASN A 33 -8.14 -8.60 6.89
C ASN A 33 -9.30 -9.48 7.40
N GLY A 34 -10.51 -8.92 7.49
CA GLY A 34 -11.71 -9.70 7.85
C GLY A 34 -11.75 -10.17 9.31
N GLY A 35 -11.03 -9.50 10.21
CA GLY A 35 -10.97 -9.86 11.63
C GLY A 35 -9.89 -10.88 11.97
N VAL A 36 -9.02 -11.25 11.02
CA VAL A 36 -7.92 -12.20 11.22
C VAL A 36 -6.59 -11.46 11.19
N ALA A 37 -5.68 -11.77 12.10
CA ALA A 37 -4.33 -11.20 12.09
C ALA A 37 -3.59 -11.54 10.79
N PRO A 38 -3.05 -10.57 10.05
CA PRO A 38 -2.30 -10.82 8.83
C PRO A 38 -1.03 -11.62 9.10
N GLN A 39 -0.74 -12.58 8.23
CA GLN A 39 0.48 -13.36 8.24
C GLN A 39 1.62 -12.64 7.53
N ILE A 40 2.78 -12.62 8.19
CA ILE A 40 4.04 -12.08 7.72
C ILE A 40 4.92 -13.24 7.30
N TYR A 41 5.56 -13.10 6.12
CA TYR A 41 6.47 -14.07 5.56
C TYR A 41 7.60 -14.38 6.54
N ALA A 42 7.61 -15.61 7.03
CA ALA A 42 8.56 -16.10 8.02
C ALA A 42 8.94 -17.56 7.71
N PRO A 43 9.72 -17.78 6.63
CA PRO A 43 10.12 -19.12 6.22
C PRO A 43 10.92 -19.84 7.30
N THR A 44 11.00 -21.17 7.22
CA THR A 44 11.75 -22.00 8.18
C THR A 44 13.24 -21.65 8.21
N THR A 45 13.79 -21.20 7.08
CA THR A 45 15.16 -20.70 6.96
C THR A 45 15.09 -19.21 6.73
N TRP A 46 15.81 -18.43 7.53
CA TRP A 46 15.87 -16.98 7.36
C TRP A 46 16.38 -16.60 5.96
N GLU A 47 15.62 -15.75 5.29
CA GLU A 47 15.94 -15.17 3.99
C GLU A 47 16.18 -13.66 4.16
N ASP A 48 17.44 -13.26 4.02
CA ASP A 48 17.85 -11.87 4.15
C ASP A 48 17.08 -10.97 3.18
N GLY A 49 16.53 -9.88 3.72
CA GLY A 49 15.76 -8.91 2.96
C GLY A 49 14.30 -9.30 2.72
N SER A 50 13.86 -10.49 3.15
CA SER A 50 12.46 -10.92 2.98
C SER A 50 11.77 -11.33 4.27
N SER A 51 12.46 -12.10 5.11
CA SER A 51 11.89 -12.63 6.35
C SER A 51 11.49 -11.50 7.31
N GLY A 52 10.22 -11.50 7.72
CA GLY A 52 9.66 -10.50 8.65
C GLY A 52 9.32 -9.15 8.03
N SER A 53 9.57 -8.94 6.73
CA SER A 53 9.30 -7.66 6.03
C SER A 53 8.20 -7.71 4.98
N HIS A 54 7.73 -8.89 4.61
CA HIS A 54 6.70 -9.07 3.58
C HIS A 54 5.44 -9.76 4.11
N LEU A 55 4.32 -9.57 3.41
CA LEU A 55 3.15 -10.42 3.53
C LEU A 55 3.46 -11.84 3.03
N ASP A 56 2.85 -12.84 3.66
CA ASP A 56 3.04 -14.24 3.23
C ASP A 56 2.40 -14.53 1.86
N ASP A 57 3.20 -15.03 0.92
CA ASP A 57 2.81 -15.30 -0.46
C ASP A 57 1.67 -16.31 -0.59
N ASN A 58 1.54 -17.23 0.36
CA ASN A 58 0.52 -18.29 0.30
C ASN A 58 -0.85 -17.82 0.81
N CYS A 59 -0.95 -16.59 1.31
CA CYS A 59 -2.11 -16.15 2.08
C CYS A 59 -3.06 -15.22 1.33
N TYR A 60 -2.53 -14.44 0.39
CA TYR A 60 -3.28 -13.35 -0.23
C TYR A 60 -3.42 -13.49 -1.74
N THR A 61 -2.50 -14.22 -2.37
CA THR A 61 -2.48 -14.44 -3.81
C THR A 61 -2.48 -15.93 -4.10
N ALA A 62 -3.28 -16.36 -5.07
CA ALA A 62 -3.27 -17.76 -5.50
C ALA A 62 -1.95 -18.09 -6.22
N PRO A 63 -1.39 -19.30 -6.05
CA PRO A 63 -0.18 -19.70 -6.74
C PRO A 63 -0.28 -19.47 -8.27
N ASN A 64 0.81 -18.96 -8.86
CA ASN A 64 0.92 -18.65 -10.29
C ASN A 64 -0.03 -17.53 -10.79
N THR A 65 -0.57 -16.69 -9.91
CA THR A 65 -1.33 -15.49 -10.30
C THR A 65 -0.54 -14.21 -10.06
N VAL A 66 -0.92 -13.13 -10.75
CA VAL A 66 -0.30 -11.82 -10.55
C VAL A 66 -0.81 -11.25 -9.22
N SER A 67 0.05 -11.20 -8.21
CA SER A 67 -0.27 -10.55 -6.94
C SER A 67 -0.57 -9.07 -7.15
N THR A 68 -1.68 -8.61 -6.56
CA THR A 68 -2.05 -7.19 -6.54
C THR A 68 -1.59 -6.48 -5.27
N TYR A 69 -1.13 -7.23 -4.26
CA TYR A 69 -0.57 -6.71 -3.01
C TYR A 69 0.81 -6.15 -3.26
N MET A 70 1.09 -4.95 -2.75
CA MET A 70 2.39 -4.30 -2.93
C MET A 70 3.51 -4.99 -2.16
N MET A 71 3.20 -5.55 -0.99
CA MET A 71 4.14 -5.99 0.05
C MET A 71 4.27 -7.51 0.16
N GLU A 72 3.66 -8.27 -0.74
CA GLU A 72 3.90 -9.71 -0.88
C GLU A 72 5.34 -9.97 -1.38
N ALA A 73 6.00 -11.01 -0.86
CA ALA A 73 7.43 -11.27 -1.00
C ALA A 73 7.82 -11.67 -2.43
N GLN A 74 7.03 -12.54 -3.04
CA GLN A 74 7.25 -12.95 -4.42
C GLN A 74 6.56 -12.03 -5.43
N THR A 75 7.23 -11.89 -6.58
CA THR A 75 6.68 -11.21 -7.76
C THR A 75 6.95 -12.06 -8.99
N ILE A 76 6.06 -11.98 -10.00
CA ILE A 76 6.32 -12.61 -11.29
C ILE A 76 7.23 -11.73 -12.15
N SER A 77 7.91 -12.34 -13.12
CA SER A 77 8.60 -11.58 -14.17
C SER A 77 7.59 -11.02 -15.18
N GLY A 78 7.75 -9.76 -15.59
CA GLY A 78 6.90 -9.11 -16.59
C GLY A 78 5.99 -8.02 -15.98
N LEU A 79 4.92 -7.68 -16.71
CA LEU A 79 3.98 -6.65 -16.26
C LEU A 79 3.08 -7.18 -15.13
N GLY A 80 3.11 -6.52 -13.98
CA GLY A 80 2.21 -6.77 -12.86
C GLY A 80 1.72 -5.46 -12.27
N VAL A 81 0.40 -5.29 -12.17
CA VAL A 81 -0.20 -4.12 -11.50
C VAL A 81 -0.31 -4.43 -10.01
N ARG A 82 0.46 -3.72 -9.20
CA ARG A 82 0.34 -3.74 -7.74
C ARG A 82 -0.28 -2.45 -7.24
N THR A 83 -1.05 -2.55 -6.18
CA THR A 83 -1.63 -1.41 -5.48
C THR A 83 -1.38 -1.54 -3.99
N ILE A 84 -1.35 -0.42 -3.29
CA ILE A 84 -1.32 -0.44 -1.83
C ILE A 84 -2.75 -0.72 -1.35
N THR A 85 -2.95 -1.96 -0.91
CA THR A 85 -4.25 -2.51 -0.51
C THR A 85 -4.72 -1.97 0.84
N ALA A 86 -6.00 -2.17 1.16
CA ALA A 86 -6.55 -1.77 2.46
C ALA A 86 -5.82 -2.43 3.65
N LEU A 87 -5.35 -3.67 3.46
CA LEU A 87 -4.56 -4.40 4.43
C LEU A 87 -3.25 -3.67 4.75
N GLU A 88 -2.48 -3.36 3.73
CA GLU A 88 -1.16 -2.71 3.86
C GLU A 88 -1.29 -1.28 4.41
N VAL A 89 -2.35 -0.57 4.02
CA VAL A 89 -2.70 0.72 4.62
C VAL A 89 -3.03 0.58 6.10
N GLY A 90 -3.77 -0.46 6.49
CA GLY A 90 -4.06 -0.77 7.89
C GLY A 90 -2.78 -0.98 8.71
N MET A 91 -1.86 -1.80 8.18
CA MET A 91 -0.56 -2.03 8.81
C MET A 91 0.25 -0.74 8.96
N MET A 92 0.24 0.11 7.94
CA MET A 92 0.94 1.40 7.93
C MET A 92 0.39 2.35 9.00
N ARG A 93 -0.93 2.38 9.18
CA ARG A 93 -1.59 3.12 10.27
C ARG A 93 -1.23 2.55 11.64
N ASP A 94 -1.19 1.23 11.76
CA ASP A 94 -0.87 0.56 13.01
C ASP A 94 0.55 0.86 13.47
N ILE A 95 1.54 0.98 12.58
CA ILE A 95 2.92 1.36 12.95
C ILE A 95 3.13 2.90 13.04
N GLY A 96 2.07 3.70 12.92
CA GLY A 96 2.08 5.13 13.24
C GLY A 96 2.04 6.09 12.05
N TYR A 97 1.91 5.62 10.81
CA TYR A 97 1.75 6.50 9.66
C TYR A 97 0.30 6.95 9.51
N THR A 98 0.08 8.26 9.60
CA THR A 98 -1.27 8.85 9.61
C THR A 98 -1.76 9.32 8.24
N GLN A 99 -0.85 9.50 7.29
CA GLN A 99 -1.14 10.01 5.94
C GLN A 99 -1.15 8.90 4.86
N PHE A 100 -1.50 7.67 5.24
CA PHE A 100 -1.67 6.56 4.30
C PHE A 100 -3.15 6.29 4.02
N GLY A 101 -3.49 6.20 2.74
CA GLY A 101 -4.82 5.88 2.23
C GLY A 101 -4.76 4.76 1.20
N VAL A 102 -5.89 4.11 0.96
CA VAL A 102 -5.99 3.07 -0.09
C VAL A 102 -5.75 3.74 -1.43
N GLN A 103 -4.81 3.20 -2.20
CA GLN A 103 -4.56 3.68 -3.55
C GLN A 103 -5.73 3.26 -4.45
N THR A 104 -6.72 4.14 -4.58
CA THR A 104 -7.88 3.94 -5.45
C THR A 104 -7.63 4.41 -6.88
N GLN A 105 -6.38 4.79 -7.22
CA GLN A 105 -6.11 5.50 -8.46
C GLN A 105 -5.30 4.70 -9.48
N PRO A 106 -5.71 4.70 -10.77
CA PRO A 106 -4.86 4.20 -11.87
C PRO A 106 -3.47 4.84 -11.90
N PRO A 107 -2.49 4.22 -12.60
CA PRO A 107 -1.16 4.79 -12.79
C PRO A 107 -1.31 6.18 -13.43
N GLY A 108 -0.99 7.23 -12.66
CA GLY A 108 -1.37 8.60 -13.00
C GLY A 108 -2.45 9.17 -12.07
N GLY A 109 -2.27 9.00 -10.76
CA GLY A 109 -2.92 9.78 -9.70
C GLY A 109 -3.46 11.12 -10.19
N THR A 110 -4.74 11.44 -9.96
CA THR A 110 -5.17 12.83 -9.93
C THR A 110 -4.42 13.41 -8.77
N VAL A 111 -3.24 13.93 -9.07
CA VAL A 111 -2.67 15.04 -8.35
C VAL A 111 -3.86 15.97 -8.12
N PRO A 112 -4.31 16.18 -6.87
CA PRO A 112 -5.19 17.29 -6.61
C PRO A 112 -4.39 18.47 -7.15
N GLU A 113 -4.84 19.07 -8.24
CA GLU A 113 -4.20 20.26 -8.77
C GLU A 113 -4.96 21.45 -8.16
N PRO A 114 -4.67 21.88 -6.91
CA PRO A 114 -5.35 23.04 -6.35
C PRO A 114 -4.90 24.35 -7.03
N SER A 115 -4.25 24.32 -8.19
CA SER A 115 -3.61 25.51 -8.75
C SER A 115 -3.53 25.57 -10.28
N SER A 116 -3.27 24.49 -11.02
CA SER A 116 -2.94 24.63 -12.45
C SER A 116 -4.10 25.06 -13.33
N VAL A 117 -5.33 24.60 -13.05
CA VAL A 117 -6.53 25.07 -13.78
C VAL A 117 -6.80 26.55 -13.49
N LEU A 118 -6.62 26.98 -12.24
CA LEU A 118 -6.80 28.39 -11.85
C LEU A 118 -5.69 29.28 -12.42
N LEU A 119 -4.46 28.79 -12.53
CA LEU A 119 -3.33 29.50 -13.14
C LEU A 119 -3.51 29.62 -14.66
N LEU A 120 -4.04 28.57 -15.31
CA LEU A 120 -4.36 28.58 -16.73
C LEU A 120 -5.54 29.52 -17.05
N LEU A 121 -6.62 29.46 -16.29
CA LEU A 121 -7.77 30.35 -16.46
C LEU A 121 -7.44 31.81 -16.08
N GLY A 122 -6.65 32.01 -15.02
CA GLY A 122 -6.18 33.33 -14.60
C GLY A 122 -5.26 33.98 -15.62
N SER A 123 -4.34 33.22 -16.23
CA SER A 123 -3.46 33.74 -17.29
C SER A 123 -4.23 34.11 -18.57
N LEU A 124 -5.24 33.33 -18.96
CA LEU A 124 -6.16 33.67 -20.06
C LEU A 124 -6.98 34.94 -19.78
N GLY A 125 -7.47 35.12 -18.55
CA GLY A 125 -8.19 36.32 -18.11
C GLY A 125 -7.32 37.58 -18.14
N LEU A 126 -6.08 37.49 -17.64
CA LEU A 126 -5.10 38.60 -17.66
C LEU A 126 -4.70 38.99 -19.09
N LEU A 127 -4.48 38.02 -19.98
CA LEU A 127 -4.18 38.26 -21.39
C LEU A 127 -5.37 38.91 -22.13
N GLY A 128 -6.60 38.49 -21.84
CA GLY A 128 -7.81 39.10 -22.39
C GLY A 128 -8.00 40.55 -21.94
N ALA A 129 -7.78 40.84 -20.66
CA ALA A 129 -7.86 42.19 -20.11
C ALA A 129 -6.75 43.11 -20.66
N ALA A 130 -5.53 42.60 -20.83
CA ALA A 130 -4.42 43.35 -21.42
C ALA A 130 -4.67 43.72 -22.88
N ARG A 131 -5.30 42.84 -23.67
CA ARG A 131 -5.69 43.12 -25.06
C ARG A 131 -6.80 44.17 -25.17
N ARG A 132 -7.78 44.17 -24.26
CA ARG A 132 -8.87 45.16 -24.26
C ARG A 132 -8.38 46.58 -23.94
N ARG A 133 -7.41 46.74 -23.04
CA ARG A 133 -6.84 48.06 -22.69
C ARG A 133 -6.02 48.72 -23.81
N LYS A 134 -5.56 47.93 -24.79
CA LYS A 134 -4.76 48.42 -25.92
C LYS A 134 -5.61 48.84 -27.13
N ALA A 135 -6.91 48.55 -27.10
CA ALA A 135 -7.86 48.82 -28.18
C ALA A 135 -8.87 49.94 -27.83
N ALA A 136 -8.67 50.63 -26.70
CA ALA A 136 -9.44 51.78 -26.25
C ALA A 136 -8.60 53.05 -26.32
#